data_AF-A0A7C3QXU1-F1
#
_entry.id   AF-A0A7C3QXU1-F1
#
_cell.length_a   1.000
_cell.length_b   1.000
_cell.length_c   1.000
_cell.angle_alpha   90.00
_cell.angle_beta   90.00
_cell.angle_gamma   90.00
#
_symmetry.space_group_name_H-M   'P 1'
#
loop_
_entity.id
_entity.type
_entity.pdbx_description
1 polymer ?
#
loop_
_entity_poly.entity_id
_entity_poly.type
_entity_poly.pdbx_seq_one_letter_code
_entity_poly.pdbx_strand_id
1 'polypeptide(L)' 'LGPERICYGSDTPFCPMRYEWGIRQVVYQDLSAADKAKVFGGNAARLLGIV' A
#
# COMPACT_ATOMS: atom_id res chain seq x y z
N LEU A 1 0.43 3.34 13.54
CA LEU A 1 0.26 4.48 12.61
C LEU A 1 -1.15 4.61 12.03
N GLY A 2 -1.97 3.54 12.02
CA GLY A 2 -3.34 3.59 11.48
C GLY A 2 -3.37 3.43 9.95
N PRO A 3 -4.36 2.74 9.37
CA PRO A 3 -4.43 2.51 7.92
C PRO A 3 -4.44 3.78 7.07
N GLU A 4 -4.86 4.93 7.62
CA GLU A 4 -4.95 6.23 6.95
C GLU A 4 -3.60 6.97 6.79
N ARG A 5 -2.54 6.47 7.44
CA ARG A 5 -1.19 7.05 7.43
C ARG A 5 -0.13 6.13 6.81
N ILE A 6 -0.54 5.05 6.16
CA ILE A 6 0.36 4.05 5.55
C ILE A 6 0.11 3.99 4.04
N CYS A 7 1.17 4.00 3.24
CA CYS A 7 1.11 3.78 1.79
C CYS A 7 1.94 2.57 1.42
N TYR A 8 1.46 1.78 0.46
CA TYR A 8 2.28 0.78 -0.22
C TYR A 8 3.20 1.48 -1.23
N GLY A 9 4.46 1.04 -1.29
CA GLY A 9 5.41 1.42 -2.32
C GLY A 9 6.26 0.20 -2.68
N SER A 10 6.48 -0.04 -3.97
CA SER A 10 7.20 -1.23 -4.44
C SER A 10 8.71 -1.07 -4.49
N ASP A 11 9.22 0.17 -4.43
CA ASP A 11 10.64 0.50 -4.61
C ASP A 11 11.28 -0.13 -5.87
N THR A 12 10.48 -0.29 -6.93
CA THR A 12 10.95 -0.80 -8.22
C THR A 12 11.81 0.27 -8.90
N PRO A 13 12.99 -0.08 -9.48
CA PRO A 13 13.47 -1.44 -9.78
C PRO A 13 14.36 -2.10 -8.71
N PHE A 14 14.60 -1.45 -7.57
CA PHE A 14 15.49 -1.98 -6.52
C PHE A 14 14.89 -3.21 -5.83
N CYS A 15 13.57 -3.23 -5.66
CA CYS A 15 12.80 -4.38 -5.19
C CYS A 15 11.87 -4.91 -6.30
N PRO A 16 12.23 -6.02 -7.00
CA PRO A 16 11.38 -6.56 -8.06
C PRO A 16 10.04 -7.07 -7.51
N MET A 17 8.93 -6.53 -8.04
CA MET A 17 7.57 -6.79 -7.54
C MET A 17 7.21 -8.27 -7.41
N ARG A 18 7.73 -9.15 -8.28
CA ARG A 18 7.47 -10.60 -8.23
C ARG A 18 7.90 -11.25 -6.91
N TYR A 19 8.91 -10.68 -6.25
CA TYR A 19 9.50 -11.20 -5.02
C TYR A 19 9.31 -10.24 -3.84
N GLU A 20 8.62 -9.13 -4.05
CA GLU A 20 8.49 -8.05 -3.09
C GLU A 20 7.59 -8.50 -1.92
N TRP A 21 8.09 -8.32 -0.70
CA TRP A 21 7.43 -8.81 0.52
C TRP A 21 6.40 -7.83 1.07
N GLY A 22 6.54 -6.53 0.80
CA GLY A 22 5.64 -5.48 1.25
C GLY A 22 4.22 -5.63 0.70
N ILE A 23 4.05 -6.04 -0.55
CA ILE A 23 2.71 -6.33 -1.10
C ILE A 23 2.03 -7.45 -0.32
N ARG A 24 2.79 -8.48 0.08
CA ARG A 24 2.28 -9.61 0.88
C ARG A 24 1.88 -9.15 2.28
N GLN A 25 2.64 -8.25 2.89
CA GLN A 25 2.28 -7.67 4.18
C GLN A 25 0.93 -6.96 4.10
N VAL A 26 0.65 -6.18 3.05
CA VAL A 26 -0.66 -5.53 2.91
C VAL A 26 -1.78 -6.54 2.57
N VAL A 27 -1.51 -7.52 1.70
CA VAL A 27 -2.51 -8.54 1.31
C VAL A 27 -2.91 -9.44 2.47
N TYR A 28 -1.96 -9.94 3.25
CA TYR A 28 -2.20 -10.92 4.30
C TYR A 28 -2.46 -10.32 5.68
N GLN A 29 -2.28 -9.00 5.85
CA GLN A 29 -2.68 -8.36 7.10
C GLN A 29 -4.19 -8.49 7.31
N ASP A 30 -4.56 -8.66 8.58
CA ASP A 30 -5.94 -8.59 9.05
C ASP A 30 -6.45 -7.14 9.01
N LEU A 31 -6.72 -6.67 7.80
CA LEU A 31 -7.31 -5.38 7.48
C LEU A 31 -8.64 -5.60 6.77
N SER A 32 -9.60 -4.72 7.06
CA SER A 32 -10.82 -4.64 6.27
C SER A 32 -10.50 -4.33 4.80
N ALA A 33 -11.40 -4.69 3.88
CA ALA A 33 -11.22 -4.34 2.46
C ALA A 33 -11.09 -2.82 2.26
N ALA A 34 -11.81 -2.03 3.05
CA ALA A 34 -11.75 -0.57 3.03
C ALA A 34 -10.37 -0.06 3.47
N ASP A 35 -9.76 -0.66 4.48
CA ASP A 35 -8.42 -0.26 4.94
C ASP A 35 -7.31 -0.71 3.98
N LYS A 36 -7.44 -1.88 3.36
CA LYS A 36 -6.52 -2.29 2.28
C LYS A 36 -6.57 -1.31 1.11
N ALA A 37 -7.76 -0.84 0.72
CA ALA A 37 -7.90 0.14 -0.35
C ALA A 37 -7.21 1.49 -0.03
N LYS A 38 -7.24 1.92 1.25
CA LYS A 38 -6.47 3.10 1.69
C LYS A 38 -4.97 2.90 1.49
N VAL A 39 -4.44 1.75 1.93
CA VAL A 39 -2.99 1.47 1.88
C VAL A 39 -2.48 1.27 0.46
N PHE A 40 -3.22 0.55 -0.39
CA PHE A 40 -2.77 0.24 -1.77
C PHE A 40 -2.78 1.43 -2.72
N GLY A 41 -3.52 2.49 -2.43
CA GLY A 41 -3.55 3.65 -3.31
C GLY A 41 -4.33 4.83 -2.80
N GLY A 42 -5.39 4.64 -2.00
CA GLY A 42 -6.24 5.75 -1.55
C GLY A 42 -5.48 6.84 -0.78
N ASN A 43 -4.53 6.46 0.08
CA ASN A 43 -3.71 7.41 0.82
C ASN A 43 -2.70 8.11 -0.09
N ALA A 44 -2.07 7.39 -1.02
CA ALA A 44 -1.13 7.98 -1.97
C ALA A 44 -1.85 8.96 -2.91
N ALA A 45 -3.04 8.62 -3.40
CA ALA A 45 -3.88 9.49 -4.21
C ALA A 45 -4.26 10.77 -3.46
N ARG A 46 -4.73 10.64 -2.20
CA ARG A 46 -5.02 11.80 -1.34
C ARG A 46 -3.78 12.66 -1.07
N LEU A 47 -2.63 12.03 -0.81
CA LEU A 47 -1.38 12.74 -0.48
C LEU A 47 -0.79 13.47 -1.68
N LEU A 48 -0.85 12.86 -2.86
CA LEU A 48 -0.24 13.36 -4.10
C LEU A 48 -1.23 14.14 -5.00
N GLY A 49 -2.51 14.20 -4.63
CA GLY A 49 -3.54 14.90 -5.40
C GLY A 49 -3.91 14.20 -6.72
N ILE A 50 -3.84 12.87 -6.77
CA ILE A 50 -4.16 12.06 -7.96
C ILE A 50 -5.67 11.77 -7.96
N VAL A 51 -6.35 12.08 -9.06
CA VAL A 51 -7.80 11.86 -9.29
C VAL A 51 -8.08 10.66 -10.17
#